data_AF-A0A662SJ65-F1
#
_entry.id   AF-A0A662SJ65-F1
#
_cell.length_a   1.000
_cell.length_b   1.000
_cell.length_c   1.000
_cell.angle_alpha   90.00
_cell.angle_beta   90.00
_cell.angle_gamma   90.00
#
_symmetry.space_group_name_H-M   'P 1'
#
loop_
_entity.id
_entity.type
_entity.pdbx_description
1 polymer ?
#
loop_
_entity_poly.entity_id
_entity_poly.type
_entity_poly.pdbx_seq_one_letter_code
_entity_poly.pdbx_strand_id
1 'polypeptide(L)' 'TKAMGIGMELNGTDMTGDRLFIEDIGYHPREIVQTTRIGVDYAEEDALKPWRFYIKGNMYVSRK' A
#
# COMPACT_ATOMS: atom_id res chain seq x y z
N THR A 1 7.98 -5.32 -5.41
CA THR A 1 8.68 -4.33 -6.26
C THR A 1 9.20 -4.93 -7.56
N LYS A 2 9.77 -6.15 -7.55
CA LYS A 2 10.30 -6.84 -8.75
C LYS A 2 9.38 -6.87 -9.98
N ALA A 3 8.08 -7.12 -9.80
CA ALA A 3 7.13 -7.27 -10.91
C ALA A 3 7.05 -6.04 -11.84
N MET A 4 7.25 -4.83 -11.29
CA MET A 4 7.25 -3.58 -12.06
C MET A 4 8.65 -3.00 -12.25
N GLY A 5 9.70 -3.77 -11.95
CA GLY A 5 11.08 -3.30 -12.08
C GLY A 5 11.46 -2.13 -11.16
N ILE A 6 10.74 -1.93 -10.05
CA ILE A 6 10.99 -0.81 -9.13
C ILE A 6 12.19 -1.14 -8.24
N GLY A 7 13.31 -0.42 -8.44
CA GLY A 7 14.51 -0.48 -7.61
C GLY A 7 14.85 0.85 -6.92
N MET A 8 16.06 0.92 -6.36
CA MET A 8 16.53 2.07 -5.58
C MET A 8 16.83 3.30 -6.44
N GLU A 9 17.08 3.11 -7.74
CA GLU A 9 17.29 4.15 -8.73
C GLU A 9 16.06 5.04 -8.97
N LEU A 10 14.89 4.62 -8.50
CA LEU A 10 13.66 5.40 -8.51
C LEU A 10 13.40 6.15 -7.20
N ASN A 11 14.22 5.94 -6.16
CA ASN A 11 14.06 6.62 -4.88
C ASN A 11 14.19 8.14 -5.05
N GLY A 12 13.24 8.90 -4.50
CA GLY A 12 13.18 10.36 -4.65
C GLY A 12 12.64 10.86 -6.00
N THR A 13 12.16 9.96 -6.88
CA THR A 13 11.49 10.37 -8.13
C THR A 13 10.19 11.14 -7.82
N ASP A 14 9.92 12.19 -8.59
CA ASP A 14 8.65 12.90 -8.56
C ASP A 14 7.53 12.02 -9.13
N MET A 15 6.54 11.71 -8.30
CA MET A 15 5.39 10.87 -8.65
C MET A 15 4.33 11.60 -9.49
N THR A 16 4.49 12.91 -9.74
CA THR A 16 3.61 13.75 -10.57
C THR A 16 4.10 13.92 -12.00
N GLY A 17 5.29 13.39 -12.32
CA GLY A 17 5.85 13.35 -13.67
C GLY A 17 5.35 12.16 -14.50
N ASP A 18 6.12 11.78 -15.52
CA ASP A 18 5.78 10.76 -16.52
C ASP A 18 6.49 9.41 -16.33
N ARG A 19 7.58 9.36 -15.54
CA ARG A 19 8.42 8.17 -15.36
C ARG A 19 7.78 7.08 -14.47
N LEU A 20 7.18 7.47 -13.35
CA LEU A 20 6.47 6.61 -12.41
C LEU A 20 5.34 7.43 -11.81
N PHE A 21 4.10 7.07 -12.10
CA PHE A 21 2.92 7.87 -11.77
C PHE A 21 1.76 7.00 -11.30
N ILE A 22 0.75 7.65 -10.73
CA ILE A 22 -0.52 7.04 -10.35
C ILE A 22 -1.61 7.62 -11.26
N GLU A 23 -2.42 6.74 -11.84
CA GLU A 23 -3.55 7.13 -12.68
C GLU A 23 -4.87 6.87 -11.94
N ASP A 24 -5.79 7.84 -12.01
CA ASP A 24 -7.14 7.67 -11.51
C ASP A 24 -8.03 7.00 -12.58
N ILE A 25 -8.50 5.80 -12.27
CA ILE A 25 -9.42 5.04 -13.12
C ILE A 25 -10.89 5.22 -12.73
N GLY A 26 -11.20 6.14 -11.81
CA GLY A 26 -12.55 6.40 -11.29
C GLY A 26 -13.09 5.31 -10.37
N TYR A 27 -12.23 4.42 -9.86
CA TYR A 27 -12.63 3.29 -9.04
C TYR A 27 -12.88 3.70 -7.58
N HIS A 28 -14.07 3.37 -7.08
CA HIS A 28 -14.46 3.64 -5.69
C HIS A 28 -14.74 2.33 -4.94
N PRO A 29 -13.92 1.97 -3.94
CA PRO A 29 -14.12 0.75 -3.18
C PRO A 29 -15.37 0.86 -2.30
N ARG A 30 -16.21 -0.18 -2.31
CA ARG A 30 -17.43 -0.23 -1.48
C ARG A 30 -17.12 -0.39 0.01
N GLU A 31 -16.14 -1.23 0.33
CA GLU A 31 -15.76 -1.54 1.70
C GLU A 31 -14.23 -1.60 1.82
N ILE A 32 -13.71 -0.84 2.77
CA ILE A 32 -12.30 -0.85 3.16
C ILE A 32 -12.16 -1.49 4.53
N VAL A 33 -11.29 -2.49 4.63
CA VAL A 33 -10.88 -3.06 5.91
C VAL A 33 -9.76 -2.22 6.48
N GLN A 34 -9.87 -1.91 7.77
CA GLN A 34 -8.86 -1.24 8.57
C GLN A 34 -8.31 -2.23 9.60
N THR A 35 -6.99 -2.43 9.64
CA THR A 35 -6.35 -3.43 10.51
C THR A 35 -4.94 -3.00 10.93
N THR A 36 -4.29 -3.79 11.78
CA THR A 36 -2.90 -3.59 12.21
C THR A 36 -1.92 -3.76 11.06
N ARG A 37 -0.78 -3.08 11.15
CA ARG A 37 0.31 -3.19 10.16
C ARG A 37 1.05 -4.52 10.36
N ILE A 38 1.62 -5.05 9.29
CA ILE A 38 2.33 -6.33 9.30
C ILE A 38 3.83 -6.06 9.54
N GLY A 39 4.44 -6.77 10.48
CA GLY A 39 5.90 -6.72 10.71
C GLY A 39 6.38 -5.47 11.43
N VAL A 40 5.51 -4.85 12.24
CA VAL A 40 5.84 -3.65 13.04
C VAL A 40 5.75 -3.89 14.55
N ASP A 41 5.92 -5.14 15.01
CA ASP A 41 5.80 -5.49 16.43
C ASP A 41 6.79 -4.72 17.33
N TYR A 42 7.89 -4.23 16.75
CA TYR A 42 8.85 -3.35 17.41
C TYR A 42 8.30 -1.96 17.76
N ALA A 43 7.13 -1.59 17.24
CA ALA A 43 6.50 -0.29 17.46
C ALA A 43 5.63 -0.25 18.74
N GLU A 44 5.70 -1.28 19.59
CA GLU A 44 4.97 -1.36 20.87
C GLU A 44 3.47 -1.06 20.70
N GLU A 45 2.92 -0.09 21.43
CA GLU A 45 1.51 0.30 21.37
C GLU A 45 1.08 0.73 19.95
N ASP A 46 2.00 1.29 19.16
CA ASP A 46 1.74 1.70 17.78
C ASP A 46 1.61 0.52 16.82
N ALA A 47 2.03 -0.70 17.21
CA ALA A 47 1.79 -1.91 16.43
C ALA A 47 0.29 -2.27 16.40
N LEU A 48 -0.45 -1.92 17.47
CA LEU A 48 -1.88 -2.17 17.59
C LEU A 48 -2.74 -1.17 16.84
N LYS A 49 -2.14 -0.07 16.35
CA LYS A 49 -2.88 0.96 15.64
C LYS A 49 -3.39 0.46 14.28
N PRO A 50 -4.66 0.76 13.94
CA PRO A 50 -5.31 0.24 12.74
C PRO A 50 -4.90 1.07 11.50
N TRP A 51 -3.62 1.04 11.14
CA TRP A 51 -3.01 1.88 10.09
C TRP A 51 -2.69 1.13 8.80
N ARG A 52 -3.34 0.00 8.58
CA ARG A 52 -3.29 -0.74 7.32
C ARG A 52 -4.68 -0.84 6.72
N PHE A 53 -4.78 -0.51 5.44
CA PHE A 53 -6.04 -0.44 4.71
C PHE A 53 -6.00 -1.35 3.48
N TYR A 54 -7.08 -2.07 3.19
CA TYR A 54 -7.24 -2.82 1.95
C TYR A 54 -8.71 -3.02 1.57
N ILE A 55 -8.96 -3.33 0.30
CA ILE A 55 -10.32 -3.58 -0.22
C ILE A 55 -10.83 -4.93 0.30
N LYS A 56 -12.00 -4.94 0.94
CA LYS A 56 -12.60 -6.17 1.48
C LYS A 56 -12.83 -7.20 0.36
N GLY A 57 -12.47 -8.47 0.63
CA GLY A 57 -12.67 -9.57 -0.32
C GLY A 57 -11.69 -9.62 -1.49
N ASN A 58 -10.74 -8.68 -1.60
CA ASN A 58 -9.76 -8.68 -2.69
C ASN A 58 -8.76 -9.85 -2.54
N MET A 59 -8.67 -10.70 -3.58
CA MET A 59 -7.80 -11.88 -3.60
C MET A 59 -6.31 -11.57 -3.74
N TYR A 60 -5.96 -10.34 -4.12
CA TYR A 60 -4.57 -9.90 -4.32
C TYR A 60 -3.93 -9.33 -3.06
N VAL A 61 -4.64 -9.33 -1.92
CA VAL A 61 -4.10 -8.86 -0.64
C VAL A 61 -3.08 -9.88 -0.10
N SER A 62 -1.87 -9.41 0.19
CA SER A 62 -0.75 -10.26 0.62
C SER A 62 -1.00 -11.03 1.92
N ARG A 63 -1.57 -10.38 2.94
CA ARG A 63 -2.11 -11.00 4.16
C ARG A 63 -3.36 -10.26 4.61
N LYS A 64 -4.34 -10.99 5.12
CA LYS A 64 -5.57 -10.40 5.64
C LYS A 64 -5.35 -9.84 7.04
#